data_AF-A0A8J5LJR6-F1
#
_entry.id   AF-A0A8J5LJR6-F1
#
_cell.length_a   1.000
_cell.length_b   1.000
_cell.length_c   1.000
_cell.angle_alpha   90.00
_cell.angle_beta   90.00
_cell.angle_gamma   90.00
#
_symmetry.space_group_name_H-M   'P 1'
#
loop_
_entity.id
_entity.type
_entity.pdbx_description
1 polymer ?
#
loop_
_entity_poly.entity_id
_entity_poly.type
_entity_poly.pdbx_seq_one_letter_code
_entity_poly.pdbx_strand_id
1 'polypeptide(L)'
;MAMAATASANRFVAATSTAALHGLRSRSAPSCHRASFLFSSAKPRLVSFISRRHFLAPSALLKSDFQVREEGSPETLDYRVFFLDGSGKKMSPWHDVPLHLGDGVYNFIVEIPKETSAKMEVATDEAYTPIKQDTKKGKLRYYPYNINWNYGLLPQTWEDPSFANAEVEGAFGDNDPVDVVEIGERRANIGDILKVKPLAALAMIDEGELDWKIVAISLDDPRASLVNDADDVEKHFPGTLTAIRDWFRDYKIPDGKPANKFGLGNKAANKFWMPHRLNIIKSHRKYYWI
;
A
#
# COMPACT_ATOMS: atom_id res chain seq x y z
N MET A 1 -15.87 -0.75 66.56
CA MET A 1 -15.18 -1.99 66.97
C MET A 1 -14.40 -2.48 65.75
N ALA A 2 -13.18 -1.99 65.54
CA ALA A 2 -11.90 -2.51 66.07
C ALA A 2 -11.46 -3.81 65.33
N MET A 3 -10.48 -3.69 64.40
CA MET A 3 -9.06 -4.17 64.51
C MET A 3 -8.92 -5.61 63.98
N ALA A 4 -7.88 -6.10 63.28
CA ALA A 4 -6.52 -5.68 62.94
C ALA A 4 -6.10 -6.43 61.64
N ALA A 5 -5.39 -5.86 60.66
CA ALA A 5 -3.93 -5.72 60.51
C ALA A 5 -3.09 -6.99 60.78
N THR A 6 -2.39 -7.49 59.74
CA THR A 6 -1.01 -7.98 59.84
C THR A 6 -0.31 -7.89 58.48
N ALA A 7 0.89 -7.31 58.51
CA ALA A 7 1.81 -7.09 57.40
C ALA A 7 2.85 -8.20 57.32
N SER A 8 3.48 -8.39 56.15
CA SER A 8 4.85 -8.89 56.08
C SER A 8 5.56 -8.30 54.87
N ALA A 9 6.64 -7.59 55.17
CA ALA A 9 7.58 -7.02 54.22
C ALA A 9 8.84 -7.87 54.21
N ASN A 10 9.40 -8.15 53.03
CA ASN A 10 10.76 -8.66 52.91
C ASN A 10 11.56 -7.75 51.96
N ARG A 11 12.53 -7.03 52.55
CA ARG A 11 13.68 -6.40 51.88
C ARG A 11 14.87 -7.33 52.05
N PHE A 12 15.66 -7.59 51.01
CA PHE A 12 17.11 -7.85 51.13
C PHE A 12 17.79 -7.40 49.82
N VAL A 13 18.48 -6.25 49.84
CA VAL A 13 19.93 -6.04 49.87
C VAL A 13 20.58 -6.08 48.47
N ALA A 14 21.03 -4.89 48.05
CA ALA A 14 21.92 -4.65 46.92
C ALA A 14 23.38 -4.90 47.34
N ALA A 15 24.15 -5.57 46.49
CA ALA A 15 25.60 -5.71 46.61
C ALA A 15 26.29 -4.79 45.61
N THR A 16 27.11 -3.88 46.13
CA THR A 16 28.06 -3.04 45.41
C THR A 16 29.34 -3.82 45.12
N SER A 17 29.86 -3.69 43.90
CA SER A 17 31.20 -4.17 43.52
C SER A 17 31.94 -3.05 42.81
N THR A 18 32.99 -2.57 43.45
CA THR A 18 34.00 -1.63 43.00
C THR A 18 34.91 -2.25 41.93
N ALA A 19 35.25 -1.48 40.88
CA ALA A 19 36.38 -1.79 40.01
C ALA A 19 37.18 -0.52 39.71
N ALA A 20 38.48 -0.62 39.94
CA ALA A 20 39.46 0.46 39.99
C ALA A 20 39.94 0.93 38.62
N LEU A 21 40.31 2.21 38.56
CA LEU A 21 41.09 2.84 37.49
C LEU A 21 42.54 2.31 37.48
N HIS A 22 43.09 2.08 36.29
CA HIS A 22 44.50 2.30 36.00
C HIS A 22 44.64 2.92 34.60
N GLY A 23 45.26 4.10 34.55
CA GLY A 23 45.75 4.70 33.31
C GLY A 23 47.22 4.36 33.07
N LEU A 24 47.68 4.54 31.83
CA LEU A 24 48.78 5.47 31.44
C LEU A 24 49.32 5.19 30.02
N ARG A 25 49.41 6.28 29.25
CA ARG A 25 50.48 6.70 28.29
C ARG A 25 50.87 5.74 27.15
N SER A 26 50.60 6.09 25.89
CA SER A 26 51.30 7.04 25.00
C SER A 26 52.72 6.63 24.58
N ARG A 27 52.95 6.54 23.26
CA ARG A 27 54.15 7.02 22.54
C ARG A 27 53.99 6.89 21.03
N SER A 28 54.55 7.85 20.32
CA SER A 28 54.44 8.16 18.90
C SER A 28 55.79 8.00 18.17
N ALA A 29 55.69 7.65 16.87
CA ALA A 29 56.57 7.97 15.71
C ALA A 29 58.02 7.42 15.67
N PRO A 30 58.80 7.53 14.55
CA PRO A 30 58.51 8.03 13.18
C PRO A 30 59.11 7.20 11.98
N SER A 31 58.67 7.57 10.75
CA SER A 31 59.38 7.75 9.46
C SER A 31 60.51 6.81 8.96
N CYS A 32 60.42 6.39 7.67
CA CYS A 32 61.57 6.44 6.74
C CYS A 32 61.12 6.41 5.25
N HIS A 33 61.74 7.27 4.43
CA HIS A 33 61.62 7.34 2.97
C HIS A 33 62.55 6.32 2.26
N ARG A 34 62.13 5.80 1.10
CA ARG A 34 63.04 5.67 -0.05
C ARG A 34 62.28 5.47 -1.37
N ALA A 35 62.61 6.32 -2.34
CA ALA A 35 62.24 6.19 -3.74
C ALA A 35 63.26 5.31 -4.47
N SER A 36 62.80 4.55 -5.47
CA SER A 36 63.63 4.09 -6.58
C SER A 36 62.77 3.81 -7.80
N PHE A 37 63.02 4.59 -8.85
CA PHE A 37 62.49 4.44 -10.19
C PHE A 37 63.14 3.24 -10.89
N LEU A 38 62.33 2.43 -11.58
CA LEU A 38 62.79 1.61 -12.70
C LEU A 38 61.80 1.75 -13.86
N PHE A 39 62.35 2.15 -14.99
CA PHE A 39 61.71 2.25 -16.29
C PHE A 39 61.26 0.86 -16.77
N SER A 40 60.00 0.75 -17.19
CA SER A 40 59.55 -0.35 -18.05
C SER A 40 58.70 0.20 -19.19
N SER A 41 59.15 -0.14 -20.40
CA SER A 41 58.55 0.16 -21.69
C SER A 41 57.22 -0.58 -21.86
N ALA A 42 56.13 0.14 -22.14
CA ALA A 42 54.91 -0.44 -22.69
C ALA A 42 54.03 0.59 -23.42
N LYS A 43 54.06 0.50 -24.76
CA LYS A 43 53.04 0.73 -25.81
C LYS A 43 51.92 1.78 -25.59
N PRO A 44 51.57 2.60 -26.60
CA PRO A 44 50.53 3.60 -26.49
C PRO A 44 49.15 2.93 -26.27
N ARG A 45 48.48 3.26 -25.17
CA ARG A 45 47.06 2.95 -24.98
C ARG A 45 46.24 3.91 -25.85
N LEU A 46 45.53 3.33 -26.81
CA LEU A 46 44.46 3.97 -27.54
C LEU A 46 43.42 4.48 -26.54
N VAL A 47 43.29 5.81 -26.39
CA VAL A 47 42.20 6.41 -25.62
C VAL A 47 40.95 6.26 -26.48
N SER A 48 40.11 5.27 -26.18
CA SER A 48 38.78 5.22 -26.77
C SER A 48 37.97 6.36 -26.14
N PHE A 49 37.68 7.38 -26.94
CA PHE A 49 36.60 8.30 -26.62
C PHE A 49 35.30 7.51 -26.70
N ILE A 50 34.85 6.95 -25.58
CA ILE A 50 33.48 6.49 -25.45
C ILE A 50 32.63 7.76 -25.47
N SER A 51 32.20 8.14 -26.68
CA SER A 51 31.04 8.99 -26.86
C SER A 51 29.91 8.33 -26.08
N ARG A 52 29.57 8.84 -24.89
CA ARG A 52 28.28 8.57 -24.26
C ARG A 52 27.24 9.09 -25.24
N ARG A 53 26.84 8.22 -26.17
CA ARG A 53 25.55 8.33 -26.80
C ARG A 53 24.58 8.19 -25.64
N HIS A 54 24.14 9.33 -25.13
CA HIS A 54 22.87 9.39 -24.43
C HIS A 54 21.88 8.83 -25.43
N PHE A 55 21.58 7.54 -25.30
CA PHE A 55 20.35 7.01 -25.82
C PHE A 55 19.30 7.80 -25.07
N LEU A 56 18.79 8.85 -25.72
CA LEU A 56 17.48 9.36 -25.44
C LEU A 56 16.58 8.16 -25.71
N ALA A 57 16.33 7.37 -24.66
CA ALA A 57 15.18 6.50 -24.67
C ALA A 57 14.01 7.42 -25.03
N PRO A 58 13.25 7.12 -26.09
CA PRO A 58 12.02 7.82 -26.27
C PRO A 58 11.19 7.43 -25.06
N SER A 59 11.08 8.34 -24.09
CA SER A 59 9.91 8.40 -23.23
C SER A 59 8.74 8.72 -24.15
N ALA A 60 8.35 7.72 -24.94
CA ALA A 60 7.00 7.62 -25.43
C ALA A 60 6.18 7.60 -24.14
N LEU A 61 5.62 8.76 -23.83
CA LEU A 61 4.52 8.91 -22.91
C LEU A 61 3.53 7.80 -23.26
N LEU A 62 3.58 6.69 -22.54
CA LEU A 62 2.45 5.80 -22.43
C LEU A 62 1.43 6.58 -21.61
N LYS A 63 0.79 7.55 -22.27
CA LYS A 63 -0.56 7.94 -21.91
C LYS A 63 -1.29 6.61 -22.10
N SER A 64 -1.56 5.95 -20.99
CA SER A 64 -2.24 4.68 -21.05
C SER A 64 -3.59 4.99 -21.68
N ASP A 65 -3.79 4.56 -22.93
CA ASP A 65 -4.98 4.82 -23.76
C ASP A 65 -6.20 4.04 -23.24
N PHE A 66 -6.37 3.99 -21.92
CA PHE A 66 -7.50 3.38 -21.29
C PHE A 66 -8.67 4.34 -21.39
N GLN A 67 -9.81 3.83 -21.83
CA GLN A 67 -11.07 4.55 -21.83
C GLN A 67 -12.05 3.80 -20.95
N VAL A 68 -12.86 4.55 -20.23
CA VAL A 68 -13.97 4.01 -19.45
C VAL A 68 -15.23 4.10 -20.31
N ARG A 69 -16.03 3.03 -20.32
CA ARG A 69 -17.35 3.00 -20.98
C ARG A 69 -18.40 2.52 -19.98
N GLU A 70 -19.36 3.40 -19.74
CA GLU A 70 -20.55 3.08 -18.97
C GLU A 70 -21.59 2.37 -19.84
N GLU A 71 -22.17 1.30 -19.33
CA GLU A 71 -23.29 0.57 -19.91
C GLU A 71 -24.39 0.45 -18.84
N GLY A 72 -25.66 0.62 -19.24
CA GLY A 72 -26.77 0.76 -18.29
C GLY A 72 -26.93 2.20 -17.76
N SER A 73 -27.90 2.40 -16.89
CA SER A 73 -28.14 3.71 -16.24
C SER A 73 -27.53 3.72 -14.84
N PRO A 74 -26.92 4.82 -14.36
CA PRO A 74 -26.48 4.91 -12.98
C PRO A 74 -27.62 4.57 -11.99
N GLU A 75 -27.26 3.99 -10.84
CA GLU A 75 -28.21 3.54 -9.81
C GLU A 75 -29.21 2.46 -10.28
N THR A 76 -28.77 1.58 -11.19
CA THR A 76 -29.50 0.37 -11.59
C THR A 76 -28.66 -0.89 -11.44
N LEU A 77 -29.32 -2.06 -11.39
CA LEU A 77 -28.65 -3.36 -11.22
C LEU A 77 -27.80 -3.76 -12.44
N ASP A 78 -28.12 -3.25 -13.62
CA ASP A 78 -27.43 -3.48 -14.89
C ASP A 78 -26.32 -2.47 -15.18
N TYR A 79 -26.12 -1.46 -14.32
CA TYR A 79 -25.05 -0.48 -14.50
C TYR A 79 -23.67 -1.14 -14.40
N ARG A 80 -22.83 -0.93 -15.41
CA ARG A 80 -21.46 -1.42 -15.49
C ARG A 80 -20.53 -0.36 -16.03
N VAL A 81 -19.32 -0.33 -15.49
CA VAL A 81 -18.24 0.53 -15.96
C VAL A 81 -17.12 -0.37 -16.51
N PHE A 82 -17.06 -0.46 -17.84
CA PHE A 82 -16.07 -1.26 -18.56
C PHE A 82 -14.81 -0.45 -18.89
N PHE A 83 -13.68 -1.15 -18.97
CA PHE A 83 -12.40 -0.58 -19.42
C PHE A 83 -12.13 -1.02 -20.84
N LEU A 84 -11.64 -0.10 -21.67
CA LEU A 84 -11.26 -0.33 -23.05
C LEU A 84 -9.79 0.03 -23.26
N ASP A 85 -9.08 -0.74 -24.07
CA ASP A 85 -7.75 -0.36 -24.55
C ASP A 85 -7.81 0.71 -25.65
N GLY A 86 -6.65 1.16 -26.14
CA GLY A 86 -6.56 2.18 -27.20
C GLY A 86 -7.18 1.78 -28.54
N SER A 87 -7.50 0.50 -28.74
CA SER A 87 -8.23 0.00 -29.90
C SER A 87 -9.76 -0.04 -29.69
N GLY A 88 -10.23 0.23 -28.46
CA GLY A 88 -11.63 0.14 -28.08
C GLY A 88 -12.08 -1.25 -27.64
N LYS A 89 -11.15 -2.19 -27.42
CA LYS A 89 -11.46 -3.56 -26.97
C LYS A 89 -11.62 -3.60 -25.45
N LYS A 90 -12.67 -4.29 -24.96
CA LYS A 90 -12.87 -4.53 -23.52
C LYS A 90 -11.67 -5.28 -22.91
N MET A 91 -11.27 -4.83 -21.73
CA MET A 91 -10.18 -5.37 -20.93
C MET A 91 -10.58 -5.43 -19.46
N SER A 92 -9.89 -6.25 -18.68
CA SER A 92 -10.10 -6.35 -17.24
C SER A 92 -9.30 -5.28 -16.49
N PRO A 93 -9.94 -4.38 -15.71
CA PRO A 93 -9.22 -3.50 -14.80
C PRO A 93 -8.40 -4.29 -13.79
N TRP A 94 -8.90 -5.43 -13.30
CA TRP A 94 -8.18 -6.25 -12.34
C TRP A 94 -6.95 -6.94 -12.97
N HIS A 95 -7.05 -7.49 -14.17
CA HIS A 95 -6.00 -8.37 -14.71
C HIS A 95 -5.09 -7.70 -15.75
N ASP A 96 -5.61 -6.76 -16.53
CA ASP A 96 -4.90 -6.24 -17.71
C ASP A 96 -4.25 -4.87 -17.48
N VAL A 97 -4.69 -4.10 -16.48
CA VAL A 97 -4.00 -2.87 -16.07
C VAL A 97 -2.70 -3.23 -15.33
N PRO A 98 -1.53 -2.72 -15.76
CA PRO A 98 -0.27 -3.03 -15.08
C PRO A 98 -0.25 -2.54 -13.64
N LEU A 99 0.15 -3.37 -12.67
CA LEU A 99 0.31 -2.93 -11.29
C LEU A 99 1.41 -1.87 -11.13
N HIS A 100 2.60 -2.19 -11.64
CA HIS A 100 3.81 -1.39 -11.40
C HIS A 100 4.12 -0.47 -12.59
N LEU A 101 4.50 0.77 -12.27
CA LEU A 101 5.01 1.75 -13.24
C LEU A 101 6.51 2.03 -13.11
N GLY A 102 7.18 1.45 -12.11
CA GLY A 102 8.58 1.72 -11.77
C GLY A 102 8.72 2.65 -10.56
N ASP A 103 9.90 2.67 -9.94
CA ASP A 103 10.27 3.60 -8.86
C ASP A 103 9.31 3.66 -7.66
N GLY A 104 8.66 2.53 -7.35
CA GLY A 104 7.68 2.45 -6.26
C GLY A 104 6.36 3.16 -6.56
N VAL A 105 6.06 3.39 -7.84
CA VAL A 105 4.80 3.95 -8.35
C VAL A 105 3.90 2.82 -8.86
N TYR A 106 2.61 2.96 -8.60
CA TYR A 106 1.58 1.98 -8.88
C TYR A 106 0.42 2.61 -9.63
N ASN A 107 -0.25 1.82 -10.47
CA ASN A 107 -1.60 2.17 -10.90
C ASN A 107 -2.59 1.83 -9.78
N PHE A 108 -3.51 2.75 -9.52
CA PHE A 108 -4.64 2.60 -8.63
C PHE A 108 -5.91 2.83 -9.43
N ILE A 109 -6.88 1.93 -9.34
CA ILE A 109 -8.16 2.02 -10.04
C ILE A 109 -9.20 2.52 -9.05
N VAL A 110 -9.81 3.66 -9.36
CA VAL A 110 -10.85 4.27 -8.52
C VAL A 110 -12.17 3.55 -8.76
N GLU A 111 -12.77 3.03 -7.70
CA GLU A 111 -14.10 2.40 -7.74
C GLU A 111 -15.15 3.31 -7.13
N ILE A 112 -14.85 3.91 -5.98
CA ILE A 112 -15.75 4.78 -5.24
C ILE A 112 -15.12 6.17 -5.12
N PRO A 113 -15.69 7.18 -5.80
CA PRO A 113 -15.26 8.56 -5.68
C PRO A 113 -15.34 9.05 -4.24
N LYS A 114 -14.36 9.87 -3.86
CA LYS A 114 -14.38 10.62 -2.60
C LYS A 114 -15.74 11.30 -2.36
N GLU A 115 -16.21 11.23 -1.12
CA GLU A 115 -17.47 11.81 -0.65
C GLU A 115 -18.72 11.21 -1.32
N THR A 116 -18.69 9.91 -1.63
CA THR A 116 -19.86 9.15 -2.12
C THR A 116 -20.10 7.89 -1.29
N SER A 117 -21.26 7.27 -1.47
CA SER A 117 -21.68 6.11 -0.66
C SER A 117 -22.10 4.88 -1.48
N ALA A 118 -22.25 4.97 -2.80
CA ALA A 118 -22.53 3.79 -3.62
C ALA A 118 -21.35 2.81 -3.49
N LYS A 119 -21.59 1.60 -3.00
CA LYS A 119 -20.54 0.59 -2.85
C LYS A 119 -20.26 -0.01 -4.22
N MET A 120 -19.40 0.66 -4.98
CA MET A 120 -18.91 0.20 -6.27
C MET A 120 -17.69 -0.69 -6.07
N GLU A 121 -17.58 -1.75 -6.86
CA GLU A 121 -16.46 -2.70 -6.80
C GLU A 121 -16.28 -3.36 -8.15
N VAL A 122 -15.06 -3.83 -8.41
CA VAL A 122 -14.77 -4.69 -9.54
C VAL A 122 -15.57 -6.00 -9.41
N ALA A 123 -16.27 -6.38 -10.48
CA ALA A 123 -17.01 -7.63 -10.53
C ALA A 123 -16.05 -8.80 -10.77
N THR A 124 -15.47 -9.36 -9.70
CA THR A 124 -14.52 -10.49 -9.77
C THR A 124 -15.15 -11.77 -10.36
N ASP A 125 -16.47 -11.81 -10.44
CA ASP A 125 -17.30 -12.90 -10.96
C ASP A 125 -17.83 -12.68 -12.39
N GLU A 126 -17.52 -11.55 -13.04
CA GLU A 126 -17.99 -11.23 -14.39
C GLU A 126 -16.84 -11.12 -15.41
N ALA A 127 -17.13 -11.48 -16.67
CA ALA A 127 -16.18 -11.34 -17.76
C ALA A 127 -15.72 -9.88 -17.93
N TYR A 128 -14.40 -9.70 -18.12
CA TYR A 128 -13.73 -8.39 -18.16
C TYR A 128 -13.82 -7.59 -16.87
N THR A 129 -14.33 -8.18 -15.78
CA THR A 129 -14.34 -7.61 -14.42
C THR A 129 -14.72 -6.12 -14.40
N PRO A 130 -15.86 -5.69 -14.98
CA PRO A 130 -16.28 -4.29 -14.92
C PRO A 130 -16.51 -3.83 -13.49
N ILE A 131 -16.49 -2.52 -13.22
CA ILE A 131 -16.96 -2.01 -11.93
C ILE A 131 -18.49 -2.02 -11.94
N LYS A 132 -19.09 -2.56 -10.87
CA LYS A 132 -20.54 -2.59 -10.62
C LYS A 132 -20.85 -2.17 -9.20
N GLN A 133 -22.10 -1.85 -8.91
CA GLN A 133 -22.52 -1.62 -7.53
C GLN A 133 -22.84 -2.96 -6.85
N ASP A 134 -22.29 -3.17 -5.65
CA ASP A 134 -22.60 -4.31 -4.79
C ASP A 134 -24.12 -4.35 -4.50
N THR A 135 -24.64 -5.55 -4.25
CA THR A 135 -26.06 -5.76 -3.92
C THR A 135 -26.22 -6.52 -2.62
N LYS A 136 -27.20 -6.11 -1.81
CA LYS A 136 -27.59 -6.80 -0.57
C LYS A 136 -29.08 -7.07 -0.62
N LYS A 137 -29.47 -8.35 -0.58
CA LYS A 137 -30.88 -8.79 -0.69
C LYS A 137 -31.58 -8.27 -1.97
N GLY A 138 -30.86 -8.31 -3.10
CA GLY A 138 -31.36 -7.89 -4.41
C GLY A 138 -31.54 -6.37 -4.59
N LYS A 139 -31.00 -5.56 -3.68
CA LYS A 139 -31.00 -4.10 -3.76
C LYS A 139 -29.58 -3.56 -3.82
N LEU A 140 -29.39 -2.46 -4.53
CA LEU A 140 -28.13 -1.72 -4.58
C LEU A 140 -27.67 -1.35 -3.18
N ARG A 141 -26.40 -1.60 -2.88
CA ARG A 141 -25.80 -1.36 -1.58
C ARG A 141 -25.14 0.01 -1.54
N TYR A 142 -25.41 0.73 -0.46
CA TYR A 142 -24.75 1.97 -0.11
C TYR A 142 -24.09 1.80 1.25
N TYR A 143 -22.93 2.42 1.45
CA TYR A 143 -22.38 2.62 2.77
C TYR A 143 -23.32 3.51 3.60
N PRO A 144 -23.44 3.27 4.92
CA PRO A 144 -24.27 4.10 5.78
C PRO A 144 -23.74 5.54 5.94
N TYR A 145 -22.47 5.76 5.59
CA TYR A 145 -21.80 7.05 5.55
C TYR A 145 -20.99 7.13 4.25
N ASN A 146 -20.71 8.35 3.77
CA ASN A 146 -19.82 8.52 2.63
C ASN A 146 -18.41 8.04 2.99
N ILE A 147 -17.69 7.48 2.01
CA ILE A 147 -16.25 7.32 2.10
C ILE A 147 -15.60 8.69 1.87
N ASN A 148 -14.67 9.10 2.73
CA ASN A 148 -14.08 10.45 2.69
C ASN A 148 -12.86 10.56 1.77
N TRP A 149 -12.55 9.50 1.04
CA TRP A 149 -11.36 9.33 0.21
C TRP A 149 -11.73 8.68 -1.12
N ASN A 150 -10.89 8.82 -2.14
CA ASN A 150 -11.07 7.96 -3.30
C ASN A 150 -10.69 6.54 -2.89
N TYR A 151 -11.53 5.58 -3.26
CA TYR A 151 -11.37 4.19 -2.86
C TYR A 151 -11.45 3.28 -4.08
N GLY A 152 -10.72 2.17 -4.02
CA GLY A 152 -10.73 1.14 -5.04
C GLY A 152 -9.56 0.19 -4.83
N LEU A 153 -8.90 -0.23 -5.91
CA LEU A 153 -7.95 -1.35 -5.84
C LEU A 153 -6.60 -1.12 -6.51
N LEU A 154 -5.63 -1.96 -6.15
CA LEU A 154 -4.42 -2.22 -6.92
C LEU A 154 -4.65 -3.37 -7.92
N PRO A 155 -4.49 -3.14 -9.23
CA PRO A 155 -4.69 -4.20 -10.22
C PRO A 155 -3.60 -5.27 -10.09
N GLN A 156 -3.88 -6.47 -10.59
CA GLN A 156 -2.97 -7.62 -10.57
C GLN A 156 -2.51 -8.03 -9.16
N THR A 157 -3.30 -7.71 -8.14
CA THR A 157 -3.15 -8.19 -6.76
C THR A 157 -4.31 -9.10 -6.39
N TRP A 158 -4.10 -9.97 -5.41
CA TRP A 158 -5.14 -10.85 -4.89
C TRP A 158 -4.82 -11.25 -3.45
N GLU A 159 -5.78 -11.06 -2.57
CA GLU A 159 -5.81 -11.49 -1.17
C GLU A 159 -6.13 -12.98 -1.12
N ASP A 160 -5.11 -13.83 -1.33
CA ASP A 160 -5.29 -15.28 -1.47
C ASP A 160 -5.92 -15.91 -0.21
N PRO A 161 -7.14 -16.47 -0.31
CA PRO A 161 -7.87 -17.06 0.82
C PRO A 161 -7.30 -18.42 1.25
N SER A 162 -6.32 -18.97 0.52
CA SER A 162 -5.74 -20.29 0.81
C SER A 162 -4.48 -20.24 1.70
N PHE A 163 -3.91 -19.05 1.93
CA PHE A 163 -2.71 -18.87 2.75
C PHE A 163 -2.97 -17.97 3.96
N ALA A 164 -2.83 -18.54 5.16
CA ALA A 164 -2.91 -17.79 6.41
C ALA A 164 -1.72 -16.83 6.57
N ASN A 165 -2.01 -15.59 6.98
CA ASN A 165 -1.00 -14.59 7.28
C ASN A 165 -0.50 -14.71 8.73
N ALA A 166 0.68 -15.29 8.92
CA ALA A 166 1.25 -15.54 10.25
C ALA A 166 1.49 -14.28 11.09
N GLU A 167 1.64 -13.11 10.46
CA GLU A 167 1.86 -11.85 11.18
C GLU A 167 0.56 -11.19 11.63
N VAL A 168 -0.57 -11.60 11.05
CA VAL A 168 -1.89 -11.05 11.32
C VAL A 168 -2.80 -12.16 11.84
N GLU A 169 -2.39 -12.75 12.97
CA GLU A 169 -3.18 -13.74 13.73
C GLU A 169 -3.60 -14.98 12.91
N GLY A 170 -2.91 -15.29 11.81
CA GLY A 170 -3.27 -16.39 10.93
C GLY A 170 -4.52 -16.15 10.08
N ALA A 171 -4.94 -14.89 9.91
CA ALA A 171 -6.07 -14.53 9.06
C ALA A 171 -5.79 -14.86 7.58
N PHE A 172 -6.82 -15.30 6.86
CA PHE A 172 -6.79 -15.61 5.42
C PHE A 172 -7.29 -14.41 4.61
N GLY A 173 -6.82 -14.22 3.39
CA GLY A 173 -7.29 -13.13 2.52
C GLY A 173 -8.79 -13.24 2.18
N ASP A 174 -9.41 -12.11 1.85
CA ASP A 174 -10.83 -11.98 1.51
C ASP A 174 -11.20 -12.36 0.07
N ASN A 175 -10.23 -12.88 -0.69
CA ASN A 175 -10.38 -13.32 -2.08
C ASN A 175 -10.58 -12.18 -3.11
N ASP A 176 -10.37 -10.93 -2.71
CA ASP A 176 -10.49 -9.76 -3.59
C ASP A 176 -9.11 -9.14 -3.92
N PRO A 177 -9.05 -8.16 -4.84
CA PRO A 177 -7.85 -7.35 -5.06
C PRO A 177 -7.54 -6.49 -3.83
N VAL A 178 -6.26 -6.19 -3.61
CA VAL A 178 -5.84 -5.34 -2.47
C VAL A 178 -6.42 -3.94 -2.59
N ASP A 179 -7.10 -3.50 -1.53
CA ASP A 179 -7.78 -2.22 -1.46
C ASP A 179 -6.85 -1.03 -1.22
N VAL A 180 -7.27 0.13 -1.72
CA VAL A 180 -6.55 1.39 -1.63
C VAL A 180 -7.46 2.51 -1.15
N VAL A 181 -6.94 3.30 -0.22
CA VAL A 181 -7.50 4.56 0.23
C VAL A 181 -6.56 5.68 -0.20
N GLU A 182 -6.96 6.45 -1.22
CA GLU A 182 -6.17 7.53 -1.78
C GLU A 182 -6.51 8.87 -1.09
N ILE A 183 -5.51 9.48 -0.45
CA ILE A 183 -5.72 10.58 0.51
C ILE A 183 -5.63 11.99 -0.08
N GLY A 184 -5.47 12.09 -1.40
CA GLY A 184 -5.35 13.35 -2.11
C GLY A 184 -6.56 14.27 -1.97
N GLU A 185 -6.37 15.52 -2.37
CA GLU A 185 -7.43 16.52 -2.29
C GLU A 185 -8.53 16.28 -3.33
N ARG A 186 -8.14 15.88 -4.55
CA ARG A 186 -9.02 15.74 -5.71
C ARG A 186 -10.02 14.60 -5.51
N ARG A 187 -11.29 14.85 -5.82
CA ARG A 187 -12.28 13.79 -6.06
C ARG A 187 -12.09 13.23 -7.47
N ALA A 188 -11.76 11.95 -7.57
CA ALA A 188 -11.63 11.23 -8.83
C ALA A 188 -12.99 10.65 -9.29
N ASN A 189 -13.05 10.16 -10.52
CA ASN A 189 -14.25 9.51 -11.08
C ASN A 189 -14.15 7.99 -10.98
N ILE A 190 -15.29 7.29 -11.06
CA ILE A 190 -15.33 5.83 -11.18
C ILE A 190 -14.55 5.44 -12.44
N GLY A 191 -13.62 4.52 -12.30
CA GLY A 191 -12.77 4.02 -13.38
C GLY A 191 -11.53 4.86 -13.68
N ASP A 192 -11.31 6.00 -13.01
CA ASP A 192 -10.04 6.74 -13.13
C ASP A 192 -8.88 5.83 -12.72
N ILE A 193 -7.80 5.84 -13.51
CA ILE A 193 -6.54 5.16 -13.17
C ILE A 193 -5.53 6.23 -12.74
N LEU A 194 -5.24 6.28 -11.43
CA LEU A 194 -4.31 7.23 -10.85
C LEU A 194 -2.94 6.59 -10.66
N LYS A 195 -1.89 7.40 -10.82
CA LYS A 195 -0.52 7.00 -10.45
C LYS A 195 -0.32 7.36 -8.99
N VAL A 196 -0.14 6.36 -8.15
CA VAL A 196 -0.03 6.57 -6.70
C VAL A 196 1.29 6.06 -6.17
N LYS A 197 1.72 6.64 -5.05
CA LYS A 197 2.73 6.03 -4.18
C LYS A 197 2.09 5.59 -2.87
N PRO A 198 2.28 4.32 -2.46
CA PRO A 198 1.83 3.84 -1.16
C PRO A 198 2.62 4.47 0.00
N LEU A 199 1.95 4.71 1.12
CA LEU A 199 2.49 5.40 2.30
C LEU A 199 2.39 4.53 3.56
N ALA A 200 1.24 3.89 3.78
CA ALA A 200 0.98 3.07 4.96
C ALA A 200 -0.02 1.94 4.66
N ALA A 201 -0.06 0.90 5.48
CA ALA A 201 -1.00 -0.21 5.33
C ALA A 201 -1.74 -0.48 6.64
N LEU A 202 -3.06 -0.68 6.58
CA LEU A 202 -3.88 -1.10 7.71
C LEU A 202 -4.32 -2.55 7.47
N ALA A 203 -4.07 -3.42 8.44
CA ALA A 203 -4.48 -4.83 8.39
C ALA A 203 -5.89 -4.97 8.98
N MET A 204 -6.95 -4.70 8.21
CA MET A 204 -8.31 -4.89 8.73
C MET A 204 -8.63 -6.38 8.81
N ILE A 205 -9.36 -6.78 9.84
CA ILE A 205 -10.02 -8.07 9.92
C ILE A 205 -11.51 -7.83 9.71
N ASP A 206 -11.99 -8.12 8.50
CA ASP A 206 -13.39 -7.96 8.11
C ASP A 206 -14.11 -9.30 8.21
N GLU A 207 -15.01 -9.44 9.18
CA GLU A 207 -15.79 -10.68 9.40
C GLU A 207 -14.94 -11.99 9.50
N GLY A 208 -13.65 -11.87 9.84
CA GLY A 208 -12.71 -12.98 9.99
C GLY A 208 -11.66 -13.10 8.89
N GLU A 209 -11.81 -12.32 7.81
CA GLU A 209 -10.91 -12.28 6.67
C GLU A 209 -9.95 -11.09 6.79
N LEU A 210 -8.73 -11.28 6.31
CA LEU A 210 -7.72 -10.23 6.19
C LEU A 210 -8.04 -9.41 4.95
N ASP A 211 -8.20 -8.12 5.17
CA ASP A 211 -8.54 -7.14 4.15
C ASP A 211 -7.58 -5.94 4.33
N TRP A 212 -6.54 -5.87 3.49
CA TRP A 212 -5.54 -4.81 3.57
C TRP A 212 -6.07 -3.52 2.99
N LYS A 213 -6.04 -2.45 3.79
CA LYS A 213 -6.26 -1.08 3.30
C LYS A 213 -4.93 -0.37 3.09
N ILE A 214 -4.51 -0.25 1.84
CA ILE A 214 -3.31 0.50 1.46
C ILE A 214 -3.63 1.99 1.41
N VAL A 215 -3.00 2.77 2.28
CA VAL A 215 -3.08 4.23 2.24
C VAL A 215 -2.04 4.74 1.24
N ALA A 216 -2.50 5.46 0.23
CA ALA A 216 -1.67 5.98 -0.86
C ALA A 216 -2.01 7.44 -1.18
N ILE A 217 -1.15 8.09 -1.95
CA ILE A 217 -1.42 9.43 -2.50
C ILE A 217 -1.14 9.46 -4.00
N SER A 218 -1.99 10.14 -4.76
CA SER A 218 -1.75 10.44 -6.16
C SER A 218 -0.49 11.27 -6.33
N LEU A 219 0.33 10.94 -7.33
CA LEU A 219 1.52 11.73 -7.68
C LEU A 219 1.17 13.11 -8.25
N ASP A 220 -0.06 13.29 -8.73
CA ASP A 220 -0.57 14.57 -9.22
C ASP A 220 -1.07 15.48 -8.07
N ASP A 221 -1.13 14.98 -6.83
CA ASP A 221 -1.52 15.80 -5.68
C ASP A 221 -0.42 16.83 -5.34
N PRO A 222 -0.75 18.11 -5.08
CA PRO A 222 0.24 19.14 -4.76
C PRO A 222 1.11 18.84 -3.53
N ARG A 223 0.61 18.00 -2.60
CA ARG A 223 1.30 17.59 -1.38
C ARG A 223 1.97 16.22 -1.50
N ALA A 224 1.89 15.56 -2.66
CA ALA A 224 2.52 14.26 -2.87
C ALA A 224 4.00 14.25 -2.48
N SER A 225 4.76 15.31 -2.80
CA SER A 225 6.19 15.40 -2.47
C SER A 225 6.47 15.50 -0.96
N LEU A 226 5.48 15.84 -0.13
CA LEU A 226 5.63 16.01 1.31
C LEU A 226 5.53 14.70 2.10
N VAL A 227 5.01 13.63 1.48
CA VAL A 227 4.71 12.38 2.19
C VAL A 227 5.36 11.16 1.55
N ASN A 228 6.11 10.36 2.30
CA ASN A 228 6.77 9.17 1.79
C ASN A 228 6.56 7.92 2.64
N ASP A 229 6.03 8.07 3.85
CA ASP A 229 5.68 7.02 4.79
C ASP A 229 4.50 7.44 5.70
N ALA A 230 4.17 6.62 6.69
CA ALA A 230 3.04 6.88 7.60
C ALA A 230 3.28 8.08 8.53
N ASP A 231 4.53 8.33 8.94
CA ASP A 231 4.87 9.43 9.83
C ASP A 231 4.69 10.77 9.12
N ASP A 232 5.09 10.85 7.84
CA ASP A 232 4.82 12.03 7.02
C ASP A 232 3.31 12.27 6.82
N VAL A 233 2.51 11.20 6.71
CA VAL A 233 1.03 11.32 6.62
C VAL A 233 0.51 12.03 7.86
N GLU A 234 0.84 11.57 9.07
CA GLU A 234 0.34 12.22 10.30
C GLU A 234 0.89 13.64 10.49
N LYS A 235 2.06 13.94 9.94
CA LYS A 235 2.64 15.28 9.95
C LYS A 235 1.92 16.26 9.01
N HIS A 236 1.56 15.82 7.80
CA HIS A 236 1.03 16.68 6.73
C HIS A 236 -0.48 16.54 6.50
N PHE A 237 -1.09 15.49 7.05
CA PHE A 237 -2.50 15.12 7.00
C PHE A 237 -2.94 14.59 8.39
N PRO A 238 -2.85 15.42 9.44
CA PRO A 238 -3.00 14.97 10.82
C PRO A 238 -4.34 14.29 11.10
N GLY A 239 -4.29 13.13 11.75
CA GLY A 239 -5.45 12.32 12.10
C GLY A 239 -5.99 11.44 10.98
N THR A 240 -5.39 11.48 9.78
CA THR A 240 -5.93 10.76 8.61
C THR A 240 -5.88 9.25 8.78
N LEU A 241 -4.79 8.66 9.27
CA LEU A 241 -4.72 7.20 9.44
C LEU A 241 -5.71 6.72 10.51
N THR A 242 -5.90 7.52 11.56
CA THR A 242 -6.91 7.29 12.59
C THR A 242 -8.31 7.35 12.01
N ALA A 243 -8.62 8.37 11.21
CA ALA A 243 -9.93 8.53 10.58
C ALA A 243 -10.25 7.38 9.62
N ILE A 244 -9.27 6.95 8.80
CA ILE A 244 -9.43 5.80 7.90
C ILE A 244 -9.73 4.54 8.71
N ARG A 245 -8.89 4.23 9.72
CA ARG A 245 -9.10 3.06 10.59
C ARG A 245 -10.47 3.09 11.25
N ASP A 246 -10.88 4.22 11.82
CA ASP A 246 -12.13 4.34 12.55
C ASP A 246 -13.35 4.21 11.61
N TRP A 247 -13.27 4.74 10.39
CA TRP A 247 -14.30 4.54 9.37
C TRP A 247 -14.47 3.04 9.07
N PHE A 248 -13.38 2.34 8.75
CA PHE A 248 -13.40 0.91 8.43
C PHE A 248 -13.72 0.00 9.63
N ARG A 249 -13.42 0.46 10.86
CA ARG A 249 -13.88 -0.19 12.09
C ARG A 249 -15.40 -0.17 12.20
N ASP A 250 -16.02 0.99 11.94
CA ASP A 250 -17.39 1.25 12.36
C ASP A 250 -18.43 1.16 11.23
N TYR A 251 -18.02 1.13 9.95
CA TYR A 251 -18.95 1.29 8.82
C TYR A 251 -20.05 0.21 8.72
N LYS A 252 -19.84 -1.00 9.27
CA LYS A 252 -20.87 -2.05 9.30
C LYS A 252 -21.75 -2.04 10.56
N ILE A 253 -21.46 -1.19 11.55
CA ILE A 253 -22.26 -1.10 12.79
C ILE A 253 -23.73 -0.76 12.50
N PRO A 254 -24.07 0.20 11.61
CA PRO A 254 -25.46 0.49 11.25
C PRO A 254 -26.19 -0.68 10.60
N ASP A 255 -25.45 -1.62 10.00
CA ASP A 255 -25.97 -2.87 9.44
C ASP A 255 -26.19 -3.97 10.50
N GLY A 256 -25.98 -3.66 11.79
CA GLY A 256 -26.11 -4.59 12.91
C GLY A 256 -24.93 -5.55 13.07
N LYS A 257 -23.80 -5.26 12.42
CA LYS A 257 -22.55 -6.03 12.55
C LYS A 257 -21.68 -5.48 13.69
N PRO A 258 -20.80 -6.28 14.30
CA PRO A 258 -19.80 -5.77 15.22
C PRO A 258 -18.80 -4.85 14.52
N ALA A 259 -18.08 -4.07 15.30
CA ALA A 259 -16.91 -3.33 14.82
C ALA A 259 -15.85 -4.29 14.25
N ASN A 260 -15.27 -3.94 13.11
CA ASN A 260 -14.14 -4.67 12.54
C ASN A 260 -12.90 -4.51 13.43
N LYS A 261 -11.98 -5.48 13.36
CA LYS A 261 -10.72 -5.44 14.13
C LYS A 261 -9.57 -5.04 13.21
N PHE A 262 -8.43 -4.72 13.81
CA PHE A 262 -7.20 -4.49 13.06
C PHE A 262 -6.06 -5.30 13.65
N GLY A 263 -5.28 -5.93 12.78
CA GLY A 263 -4.02 -6.56 13.11
C GLY A 263 -2.94 -5.57 13.52
N LEU A 264 -1.73 -6.09 13.74
CA LEU A 264 -0.52 -5.28 13.98
C LEU A 264 -0.68 -4.26 15.14
N GLY A 265 -1.47 -4.60 16.15
CA GLY A 265 -1.73 -3.74 17.31
C GLY A 265 -2.55 -2.48 16.98
N ASN A 266 -3.45 -2.55 15.99
CA ASN A 266 -4.29 -1.45 15.52
C ASN A 266 -3.51 -0.23 14.99
N LYS A 267 -2.29 -0.46 14.49
CA LYS A 267 -1.42 0.59 13.94
C LYS A 267 -1.24 0.42 12.44
N ALA A 268 -1.07 1.55 11.76
CA ALA A 268 -0.65 1.54 10.37
C ALA A 268 0.81 1.06 10.27
N ALA A 269 1.05 0.10 9.38
CA ALA A 269 2.38 -0.36 9.03
C ALA A 269 3.01 0.58 8.01
N ASN A 270 4.31 0.86 8.15
CA ASN A 270 5.05 1.71 7.22
C ASN A 270 5.21 1.06 5.83
N LYS A 271 5.44 1.89 4.81
CA LYS A 271 5.71 1.50 3.42
C LYS A 271 6.65 0.30 3.23
N PHE A 272 7.66 0.14 4.10
CA PHE A 272 8.62 -0.97 4.04
C PHE A 272 7.96 -2.36 4.09
N TRP A 273 6.77 -2.48 4.69
CA TRP A 273 6.03 -3.73 4.79
C TRP A 273 5.33 -4.15 3.49
N MET A 274 5.12 -3.23 2.56
CA MET A 274 4.26 -3.42 1.38
C MET A 274 4.82 -4.34 0.28
N PRO A 275 6.13 -4.37 -0.04
CA PRO A 275 6.66 -5.23 -1.10
C PRO A 275 6.44 -6.73 -0.87
N HIS A 276 6.24 -7.16 0.39
CA HIS A 276 5.95 -8.55 0.75
C HIS A 276 4.44 -8.87 0.79
N ARG A 277 3.58 -7.87 0.54
CA ARG A 277 2.11 -7.97 0.65
C ARG A 277 1.39 -7.79 -0.66
N LEU A 278 2.04 -7.11 -1.61
CA LEU A 278 1.62 -7.09 -3.01
C LEU A 278 1.93 -8.46 -3.60
N ASN A 279 1.09 -9.44 -3.27
CA ASN A 279 1.08 -10.74 -3.92
C ASN A 279 0.63 -10.50 -5.36
N ILE A 280 1.61 -10.27 -6.23
CA ILE A 280 1.40 -10.13 -7.66
C ILE A 280 0.78 -11.44 -8.15
N ILE A 281 -0.31 -11.35 -8.90
CA ILE A 281 -0.87 -12.47 -9.66
C ILE A 281 0.18 -12.90 -10.70
N LYS A 282 1.14 -13.75 -10.32
CA LYS A 282 2.15 -14.27 -11.26
C LYS A 282 1.60 -15.40 -12.12
N SER A 283 0.47 -16.02 -11.74
CA SER A 283 -0.06 -17.19 -12.47
C SER A 283 -1.45 -17.62 -11.97
N HIS A 284 -2.48 -16.79 -12.10
CA HIS A 284 -3.88 -17.26 -11.97
C HIS A 284 -4.78 -16.85 -13.15
N ARG A 285 -4.20 -16.54 -14.32
CA ARG A 285 -4.93 -16.43 -15.61
C ARG A 285 -5.72 -17.71 -15.99
N LYS A 286 -5.67 -18.79 -15.20
CA LYS A 286 -6.38 -20.05 -15.45
C LYS A 286 -7.78 -20.12 -14.84
N TYR A 287 -8.16 -19.25 -13.90
CA TYR A 287 -9.37 -19.48 -13.08
C TYR A 287 -10.57 -18.58 -13.42
N TYR A 288 -10.41 -17.57 -14.28
CA TYR A 288 -11.45 -16.55 -14.50
C TYR A 288 -11.76 -16.26 -15.98
N TRP A 289 -11.45 -17.18 -16.90
CA TRP A 289 -12.02 -17.15 -18.25
C TRP A 289 -13.26 -18.04 -18.28
N ILE A 290 -14.41 -17.47 -17.90
CA ILE A 290 -15.71 -17.98 -18.33
C ILE A 290 -16.38 -16.86 -19.13
#